data_AF-A0A952UWK7-F1
#
_entry.id   AF-A0A952UWK7-F1
#
_cell.length_a   1.000
_cell.length_b   1.000
_cell.length_c   1.000
_cell.angle_alpha   90.00
_cell.angle_beta   90.00
_cell.angle_gamma   90.00
#
_symmetry.space_group_name_H-M   'P 1'
#
loop_
_entity.id
_entity.type
_entity.pdbx_description
1 polymer ?
#
loop_
_entity_poly.entity_id
_entity_poly.type
_entity_poly.pdbx_seq_one_letter_code
_entity_poly.pdbx_strand_id
1 'polypeptide(L)'
;MTVADPAQVQIQVQQAVNQAATQVLGAKLAQHQIAVQTLAHSAPALAPEILQAMQASLPHAQLSQLQLQLSPELPAAPPIHAPVAPFDPMAAVKDAYVQEAKDRLDPSNYEVRAKLNIGGFKVGLSSEDGLDTDGLKKQAKDKVVSKLIGCVIGAVILLLIVAVAVGVGWYVWSQSKNTTPGTAAAPATAVAASELETSDWDGSKPLMCMNKKLLVKGVTAKVTGTAVSGMAGCVLVLEDCNIDASMTAVQTTGNAHITIKGGTIKGKMAALNANGGTIVVEGGAKIDGKVKKVGTGTIEGAE
;
A
#
# COMPACT_ATOMS: atom_id res chain seq x y z
N MET A 1 3.28 27.24 -15.84
CA MET A 1 2.50 26.29 -15.02
C MET A 1 3.34 25.04 -14.89
N THR A 2 4.01 24.87 -13.76
CA THR A 2 4.82 23.68 -13.47
C THR A 2 3.88 22.49 -13.37
N VAL A 3 4.06 21.49 -14.24
CA VAL A 3 3.29 20.25 -14.22
C VAL A 3 3.61 19.58 -12.88
N ALA A 4 2.60 19.48 -12.01
CA ALA A 4 2.76 18.78 -10.74
C ALA A 4 3.18 17.34 -11.00
N ASP A 5 4.18 16.87 -10.25
CA ASP A 5 4.66 15.49 -10.32
C ASP A 5 3.47 14.52 -10.20
N PRO A 6 3.24 13.62 -11.17
CA PRO A 6 2.11 12.70 -11.16
C PRO A 6 2.03 11.86 -9.86
N ALA A 7 3.16 11.58 -9.20
CA ALA A 7 3.17 10.88 -7.92
C ALA A 7 2.59 11.74 -6.79
N GLN A 8 2.89 13.04 -6.78
CA GLN A 8 2.35 13.99 -5.79
C GLN A 8 0.85 14.20 -5.98
N VAL A 9 0.38 14.23 -7.24
CA VAL A 9 -1.05 14.33 -7.55
C VAL A 9 -1.80 13.10 -7.05
N GLN A 10 -1.26 11.89 -7.23
CA GLN A 10 -1.88 10.68 -6.69
C GLN A 10 -1.96 10.69 -5.15
N ILE A 11 -0.90 11.12 -4.46
CA ILE A 11 -0.89 11.21 -3.00
C ILE A 11 -1.92 12.23 -2.51
N GLN A 12 -2.01 13.41 -3.14
CA GLN A 12 -3.00 14.43 -2.78
C GLN A 12 -4.43 13.95 -3.02
N VAL A 13 -4.70 13.28 -4.14
CA VAL A 13 -6.02 12.69 -4.42
C VAL A 13 -6.36 11.62 -3.40
N GLN A 14 -5.43 10.73 -3.06
CA GLN A 14 -5.66 9.69 -2.05
C GLN A 14 -5.95 10.28 -0.66
N GLN A 15 -5.22 11.32 -0.26
CA GLN A 15 -5.45 12.01 1.01
C GLN A 15 -6.81 12.72 1.04
N ALA A 16 -7.19 13.39 -0.05
CA ALA A 16 -8.49 14.05 -0.18
C ALA A 16 -9.65 13.04 -0.12
N VAL A 17 -9.52 11.89 -0.79
CA VAL A 17 -10.49 10.79 -0.73
C VAL A 17 -10.66 10.29 0.71
N ASN A 18 -9.56 10.04 1.42
CA ASN A 18 -9.61 9.55 2.80
C ASN A 18 -10.26 10.57 3.76
N GLN A 19 -9.97 11.86 3.59
CA GLN A 19 -10.56 12.91 4.43
C GLN A 19 -12.06 13.08 4.15
N ALA A 20 -12.46 13.11 2.88
CA ALA A 20 -13.86 13.23 2.47
C ALA A 20 -14.68 12.02 2.93
N ALA A 21 -14.16 10.80 2.73
CA ALA A 21 -14.80 9.57 3.21
C ALA A 21 -15.00 9.59 4.73
N THR A 22 -13.97 9.99 5.50
CA THR A 22 -14.06 10.06 6.96
C THR A 22 -15.12 11.07 7.43
N GLN A 23 -15.23 12.23 6.78
CA GLN A 23 -16.21 13.26 7.14
C GLN A 23 -17.65 12.80 6.85
N VAL A 24 -17.89 12.23 5.66
CA VAL A 24 -19.22 11.75 5.26
C VAL A 24 -19.66 10.56 6.12
N LEU A 25 -18.78 9.58 6.31
CA LEU A 25 -19.09 8.42 7.17
C LEU A 25 -19.32 8.85 8.61
N GLY A 26 -18.50 9.76 9.15
CA GLY A 26 -18.66 10.28 10.51
C GLY A 26 -19.98 11.03 10.71
N ALA A 27 -20.38 11.87 9.75
CA ALA A 27 -21.63 12.61 9.80
C ALA A 27 -22.85 11.66 9.76
N LYS A 28 -22.82 10.64 8.89
CA LYS A 28 -23.91 9.67 8.76
C LYS A 28 -24.02 8.72 9.95
N LEU A 29 -22.89 8.32 10.52
CA LEU A 29 -22.84 7.51 11.74
C LEU A 29 -23.42 8.30 12.93
N ALA A 30 -23.05 9.58 13.06
CA ALA A 30 -23.60 10.47 14.10
C ALA A 30 -25.11 10.73 13.94
N GLN A 31 -25.64 10.65 12.72
CA GLN A 31 -27.07 10.76 12.43
C GLN A 31 -27.83 9.43 12.53
N HIS A 32 -27.19 8.34 12.96
CA HIS A 32 -27.76 6.98 13.00
C HIS A 32 -28.33 6.48 11.67
N GLN A 33 -27.90 7.05 10.53
CA GLN A 33 -28.40 6.66 9.21
C GLN A 33 -27.76 5.36 8.69
N ILE A 34 -26.64 4.93 9.28
CA ILE A 34 -25.87 3.76 8.84
C ILE A 34 -25.43 2.97 10.07
N ALA A 35 -25.69 1.67 10.06
CA ALA A 35 -25.15 0.75 11.06
C ALA A 35 -23.76 0.27 10.61
N VAL A 36 -22.83 0.10 11.55
CA VAL A 36 -21.47 -0.35 11.24
C VAL A 36 -21.46 -1.66 10.44
N GLN A 37 -22.43 -2.53 10.69
CA GLN A 37 -22.57 -3.83 10.03
C GLN A 37 -23.07 -3.76 8.58
N THR A 38 -23.69 -2.64 8.16
CA THR A 38 -24.22 -2.46 6.80
C THR A 38 -23.33 -1.61 5.91
N LEU A 39 -22.17 -1.14 6.41
CA LEU A 39 -21.28 -0.22 5.68
C LEU A 39 -20.95 -0.68 4.25
N ALA A 40 -20.64 -1.97 4.08
CA ALA A 40 -20.29 -2.55 2.79
C ALA A 40 -21.46 -2.51 1.78
N HIS A 41 -22.70 -2.65 2.25
CA HIS A 41 -23.90 -2.59 1.41
C HIS A 41 -24.35 -1.14 1.13
N SER A 42 -24.05 -0.21 2.04
CA SER A 42 -24.35 1.23 1.86
C SER A 42 -23.30 1.99 1.06
N ALA A 43 -22.12 1.40 0.82
CA ALA A 43 -21.02 2.06 0.11
C ALA A 43 -21.42 2.66 -1.27
N PRO A 44 -22.23 2.00 -2.11
CA PRO A 44 -22.67 2.58 -3.39
C PRO A 44 -23.55 3.82 -3.20
N ALA A 45 -24.36 3.87 -2.13
CA ALA A 45 -25.24 4.99 -1.84
C ALA A 45 -24.49 6.22 -1.29
N LEU A 46 -23.29 6.02 -0.72
CA LEU A 46 -22.44 7.08 -0.17
C LEU A 46 -21.48 7.67 -1.20
N ALA A 47 -21.23 6.97 -2.30
CA ALA A 47 -20.36 7.42 -3.39
C ALA A 47 -20.66 8.85 -3.89
N PRO A 48 -21.92 9.27 -4.14
CA PRO A 48 -22.19 10.63 -4.61
C PRO A 48 -21.87 11.70 -3.55
N GLU A 49 -22.12 11.44 -2.27
CA GLU A 49 -21.82 12.39 -1.19
C GLU A 49 -20.30 12.54 -0.95
N ILE A 50 -19.56 11.42 -1.03
CA ILE A 50 -18.09 11.44 -0.95
C ILE A 50 -17.51 12.19 -2.14
N LEU A 51 -18.05 11.99 -3.36
CA LEU A 51 -17.61 12.70 -4.55
C LEU A 51 -17.88 14.21 -4.43
N GLN A 52 -19.03 14.61 -3.88
CA GLN A 52 -19.36 16.02 -3.64
C GLN A 52 -18.42 16.67 -2.61
N ALA A 53 -18.08 15.96 -1.53
CA ALA A 53 -17.11 16.42 -0.54
C ALA A 53 -15.69 16.53 -1.11
N MET A 54 -15.32 15.65 -2.06
CA MET A 54 -14.04 15.72 -2.75
C MET A 54 -13.96 16.89 -3.74
N GLN A 55 -15.03 17.18 -4.47
CA GLN A 55 -15.07 18.33 -5.39
C GLN A 55 -14.89 19.67 -4.65
N ALA A 56 -15.36 19.76 -3.41
CA ALA A 56 -15.14 20.93 -2.56
C ALA A 56 -13.67 21.12 -2.14
N SER A 57 -12.89 20.03 -2.04
CA SER A 57 -11.47 20.08 -1.64
C SER A 57 -10.50 20.15 -2.82
N LEU A 58 -10.92 19.78 -4.03
CA LEU A 58 -10.10 19.80 -5.25
C LEU A 58 -10.82 20.50 -6.42
N PRO A 59 -10.86 21.85 -6.46
CA PRO A 59 -11.62 22.60 -7.48
C PRO A 59 -11.09 22.45 -8.92
N HIS A 60 -9.93 21.82 -9.11
CA HIS A 60 -9.28 21.65 -10.41
C HIS A 60 -9.22 20.20 -10.90
N ALA A 61 -9.72 19.23 -10.14
CA ALA A 61 -9.71 17.81 -10.51
C ALA A 61 -11.13 17.33 -10.87
N GLN A 62 -11.35 16.96 -12.13
CA GLN A 62 -12.59 16.29 -12.54
C GLN A 62 -12.45 14.79 -12.41
N LEU A 63 -13.04 14.22 -11.35
CA LEU A 63 -13.15 12.77 -11.16
C LEU A 63 -14.48 12.29 -11.73
N SER A 64 -14.42 11.47 -12.79
CA SER A 64 -15.60 10.92 -13.47
C SER A 64 -16.14 9.65 -12.82
N GLN A 65 -15.31 8.89 -12.09
CA GLN A 65 -15.74 7.66 -11.43
C GLN A 65 -14.85 7.32 -10.22
N LEU A 66 -15.48 6.96 -9.10
CA LEU A 66 -14.82 6.48 -7.88
C LEU A 66 -15.30 5.04 -7.60
N GLN A 67 -14.38 4.07 -7.61
CA GLN A 67 -14.67 2.69 -7.16
C GLN A 67 -14.13 2.50 -5.75
N LEU A 68 -15.02 2.48 -4.75
CA LEU A 68 -14.67 2.15 -3.36
C LEU A 68 -14.70 0.64 -3.16
N GLN A 69 -13.55 0.02 -2.92
CA GLN A 69 -13.47 -1.34 -2.35
C GLN A 69 -13.15 -1.23 -0.87
N LEU A 70 -14.11 -1.55 0.00
CA LEU A 70 -13.84 -1.77 1.41
C LEU A 70 -13.40 -3.22 1.61
N SER A 71 -12.15 -3.44 2.00
CA SER A 71 -11.70 -4.72 2.54
C SER A 71 -11.96 -4.73 4.04
N PRO A 72 -12.90 -5.55 4.56
CA PRO A 72 -13.07 -5.71 5.99
C PRO A 72 -11.86 -6.49 6.53
N GLU A 73 -10.93 -5.79 7.17
CA GLU A 73 -9.92 -6.46 8.00
C GLU A 73 -10.61 -6.88 9.30
N LEU A 74 -11.09 -8.13 9.35
CA LEU A 74 -11.66 -8.67 10.58
C LEU A 74 -10.56 -8.69 11.64
N PRO A 75 -10.74 -8.04 12.80
CA PRO A 75 -9.82 -8.20 13.91
C PRO A 75 -9.76 -9.68 14.28
N ALA A 76 -8.54 -10.22 14.34
CA ALA A 76 -8.31 -11.61 14.71
C ALA A 76 -9.03 -11.90 16.04
N ALA A 77 -9.90 -12.91 16.03
CA ALA A 77 -10.65 -13.30 17.20
C ALA A 77 -9.68 -13.59 18.36
N PRO A 78 -9.91 -13.05 19.56
CA PRO A 78 -9.07 -13.36 20.72
C PRO A 78 -9.08 -14.88 20.98
N PRO A 79 -7.96 -15.46 21.44
CA PRO A 79 -7.88 -16.89 21.72
C PRO A 79 -8.95 -17.28 22.74
N ILE A 80 -9.76 -18.27 22.37
CA ILE A 80 -10.76 -18.86 23.27
C ILE A 80 -9.98 -19.59 24.37
N HIS A 81 -9.99 -19.03 25.58
CA HIS A 81 -9.52 -19.75 26.76
C HIS A 81 -10.52 -20.85 27.09
N ALA A 82 -10.07 -22.09 27.03
CA ALA A 82 -10.87 -23.25 27.43
C ALA A 82 -11.26 -23.11 28.91
N PRO A 83 -12.54 -23.25 29.27
CA PRO A 83 -12.96 -23.20 30.66
C PRO A 83 -12.38 -24.39 31.42
N VAL A 84 -11.61 -24.11 32.47
CA VAL A 84 -11.22 -25.10 33.47
C VAL A 84 -12.48 -25.43 34.26
N ALA A 85 -12.96 -26.68 34.15
CA ALA A 85 -14.17 -27.13 34.83
C ALA A 85 -13.95 -27.21 36.35
N PRO A 86 -14.75 -26.51 37.18
CA PRO A 86 -14.83 -26.79 38.61
C PRO A 86 -15.69 -28.04 38.87
N PHE A 87 -15.29 -28.83 39.86
CA PHE A 87 -15.84 -30.16 40.21
C PHE A 87 -17.24 -30.14 40.86
N ASP A 88 -17.98 -29.04 40.78
CA ASP A 88 -19.35 -28.97 41.31
C ASP A 88 -20.23 -28.00 40.47
N PRO A 89 -21.12 -28.51 39.60
CA PRO A 89 -21.85 -27.70 38.63
C PRO A 89 -22.88 -26.76 39.27
N MET A 90 -23.33 -27.03 40.50
CA MET A 90 -24.31 -26.18 41.20
C MET A 90 -23.66 -24.97 41.87
N ALA A 91 -22.41 -25.08 42.32
CA ALA A 91 -21.69 -23.97 42.92
C ALA A 91 -21.32 -22.90 41.88
N ALA A 92 -20.84 -23.34 40.71
CA ALA A 92 -20.43 -22.43 39.62
C ALA A 92 -21.59 -21.59 39.06
N VAL A 93 -22.79 -22.16 38.97
CA VAL A 93 -23.98 -21.42 38.51
C VAL A 93 -24.41 -20.37 39.54
N LYS A 94 -24.32 -20.70 40.84
CA LYS A 94 -24.69 -19.76 41.90
C LYS A 94 -23.75 -18.57 41.96
N ASP A 95 -22.44 -18.78 41.82
CA ASP A 95 -21.46 -17.70 41.81
C ASP A 95 -21.58 -16.83 40.54
N ALA A 96 -21.86 -17.43 39.37
CA ALA A 96 -22.12 -16.69 38.14
C ALA A 96 -23.36 -15.79 38.25
N TYR A 97 -24.47 -16.28 38.82
CA TYR A 97 -25.68 -15.46 39.02
C TYR A 97 -25.49 -14.35 40.06
N VAL A 98 -24.70 -14.59 41.11
CA VAL A 98 -24.41 -13.56 42.13
C VAL A 98 -23.49 -12.48 41.59
N GLN A 99 -22.54 -12.81 40.70
CA GLN A 99 -21.73 -11.83 39.99
C GLN A 99 -22.56 -11.01 39.00
N GLU A 100 -23.42 -11.65 38.20
CA GLU A 100 -24.26 -10.94 37.23
C GLU A 100 -25.31 -10.03 37.92
N ALA A 101 -25.80 -10.43 39.09
CA ALA A 101 -26.68 -9.59 39.91
C ALA A 101 -25.93 -8.40 40.53
N LYS A 102 -24.67 -8.57 40.96
CA LYS A 102 -23.83 -7.45 41.44
C LYS A 102 -23.52 -6.45 40.32
N ASP A 103 -23.23 -6.94 39.12
CA ASP A 103 -22.92 -6.07 37.97
C ASP A 103 -24.13 -5.28 37.46
N ARG A 104 -25.36 -5.78 37.68
CA ARG A 104 -26.60 -5.08 37.34
C ARG A 104 -27.13 -4.13 38.41
N LEU A 105 -26.71 -4.27 39.66
CA LEU A 105 -27.21 -3.44 40.77
C LEU A 105 -26.28 -2.31 41.19
N ASP A 106 -25.08 -2.17 40.60
CA ASP A 106 -24.18 -1.06 40.92
C ASP A 106 -24.58 0.21 40.14
N PRO A 107 -25.16 1.24 40.79
CA PRO A 107 -25.63 2.45 40.12
C PRO A 107 -24.51 3.28 39.48
N SER A 108 -23.24 2.99 39.77
CA SER A 108 -22.08 3.62 39.13
C SER A 108 -21.87 3.19 37.67
N ASN A 109 -22.52 2.13 37.20
CA ASN A 109 -22.34 1.59 35.84
C ASN A 109 -23.27 2.24 34.79
N TYR A 110 -24.14 3.17 35.20
CA TYR A 110 -25.00 3.95 34.30
C TYR A 110 -24.50 5.39 34.08
N GLU A 111 -23.31 5.75 34.57
CA GLU A 111 -22.67 7.02 34.21
C GLU A 111 -22.17 6.98 32.76
N VAL A 112 -22.96 7.55 31.85
CA VAL A 112 -22.56 7.75 30.45
C VAL A 112 -21.50 8.87 30.39
N ARG A 113 -20.25 8.54 30.72
CA ARG A 113 -19.09 9.42 30.48
C ARG A 113 -18.70 9.32 29.02
N ALA A 114 -19.34 10.13 28.18
CA ALA A 114 -18.92 10.29 26.80
C ALA A 114 -17.53 10.97 26.76
N LYS A 115 -16.49 10.17 26.55
CA LYS A 115 -15.14 10.68 26.27
C LYS A 115 -15.02 10.89 24.77
N LEU A 116 -15.24 12.13 24.34
CA LEU A 116 -15.01 12.51 22.95
C LEU A 116 -13.51 12.80 22.78
N ASN A 117 -12.85 12.07 21.89
CA ASN A 117 -11.43 12.22 21.62
C ASN A 117 -11.27 12.70 20.16
N ILE A 118 -11.10 14.01 19.98
CA ILE A 118 -10.94 14.61 18.65
C ILE A 118 -9.51 15.16 18.55
N GLY A 119 -8.72 14.61 17.64
CA GLY A 119 -7.37 15.11 17.34
C GLY A 119 -6.42 15.15 18.55
N GLY A 120 -6.57 14.23 19.51
CA GLY A 120 -5.74 14.16 20.72
C GLY A 120 -6.18 15.06 21.88
N PHE A 121 -7.35 15.70 21.81
CA PHE A 121 -7.96 16.38 22.95
C PHE A 121 -9.06 15.51 23.56
N LYS A 122 -8.95 15.21 24.85
CA LYS A 122 -9.96 14.51 25.63
C LYS A 122 -10.89 15.54 26.25
N VAL A 123 -12.13 15.62 25.77
CA VAL A 123 -13.17 16.45 26.39
C VAL A 123 -14.11 15.51 27.13
N GLY A 124 -14.13 15.62 28.46
CA GLY A 124 -15.09 14.94 29.31
C GLY A 124 -16.33 15.80 29.44
N LEU A 125 -17.47 15.28 29.01
CA LEU A 125 -18.78 15.88 29.27
C LEU A 125 -19.38 15.12 30.45
N SER A 126 -19.52 15.79 31.61
CA SER A 126 -20.25 15.28 32.77
C SER A 126 -21.53 16.11 32.93
N SER A 127 -22.64 15.45 33.24
CA SER A 127 -23.97 16.05 33.32
C SER A 127 -24.19 16.93 34.57
N GLU A 128 -23.30 16.89 35.57
CA GLU A 128 -23.45 17.67 36.82
C GLU A 128 -22.58 18.93 36.90
N ASP A 129 -21.39 18.96 36.29
CA ASP A 129 -20.41 20.05 36.52
C ASP A 129 -20.18 21.00 35.33
N GLY A 130 -20.87 20.79 34.20
CA GLY A 130 -20.70 21.64 33.02
C GLY A 130 -19.31 21.57 32.39
N LEU A 131 -19.02 22.49 31.47
CA LEU A 131 -17.81 22.49 30.65
C LEU A 131 -16.61 23.03 31.47
N ASP A 132 -15.66 22.16 31.81
CA ASP A 132 -14.47 22.49 32.59
C ASP A 132 -13.54 23.45 31.81
N THR A 133 -13.76 24.76 32.03
CA THR A 133 -13.08 25.86 31.33
C THR A 133 -11.71 26.18 31.92
N ASP A 134 -11.46 25.84 33.19
CA ASP A 134 -10.15 26.03 33.83
C ASP A 134 -9.14 24.97 33.41
N GLY A 135 -9.58 23.72 33.17
CA GLY A 135 -8.77 22.67 32.55
C GLY A 135 -8.30 23.01 31.12
N LEU A 136 -9.19 23.61 30.31
CA LEU A 136 -8.87 24.09 28.96
C LEU A 136 -7.84 25.21 28.95
N LYS A 137 -7.89 26.12 29.94
CA LYS A 137 -6.97 27.27 30.02
C LYS A 137 -5.53 26.87 30.36
N LYS A 138 -5.34 25.84 31.20
CA LYS A 138 -4.01 25.26 31.49
C LYS A 138 -3.45 24.50 30.28
N GLN A 139 -4.26 23.68 29.59
CA GLN A 139 -3.80 22.95 28.40
C GLN A 139 -3.50 23.84 27.19
N ALA A 140 -4.21 24.97 27.04
CA ALA A 140 -3.92 25.94 25.99
C ALA A 140 -2.56 26.64 26.20
N LYS A 141 -2.17 26.91 27.45
CA LYS A 141 -0.91 27.60 27.76
C LYS A 141 0.32 26.71 27.52
N ASP A 142 0.25 25.42 27.83
CA ASP A 142 1.32 24.46 27.57
C ASP A 142 1.50 24.16 26.07
N LYS A 143 0.44 24.24 25.26
CA LYS A 143 0.54 24.06 23.80
C LYS A 143 1.17 25.25 23.06
N VAL A 144 1.10 26.48 23.60
CA VAL A 144 1.72 27.66 22.94
C VAL A 144 3.24 27.60 23.03
N VAL A 145 3.79 27.14 24.16
CA VAL A 145 5.25 26.97 24.32
C VAL A 145 5.76 25.79 23.49
N SER A 146 4.98 24.70 23.41
CA SER A 146 5.30 23.55 22.54
C SER A 146 5.27 23.89 21.04
N LYS A 147 4.35 24.76 20.60
CA LYS A 147 4.29 25.21 19.20
C LYS A 147 5.48 26.08 18.77
N LEU A 148 6.04 26.89 19.68
CA LEU A 148 7.18 27.75 19.35
C LEU A 148 8.45 26.92 19.04
N ILE A 149 8.70 25.88 19.84
CA ILE A 149 9.80 24.92 19.61
C ILE A 149 9.58 24.10 18.33
N GLY A 150 8.33 23.71 18.05
CA GLY A 150 7.97 23.02 16.81
C GLY A 150 8.22 23.85 15.55
N CYS A 151 8.04 25.18 15.62
CA CYS A 151 8.26 26.07 14.48
C CYS A 151 9.75 26.20 14.12
N VAL A 152 10.64 26.22 15.13
CA VAL A 152 12.10 26.26 14.91
C VAL A 152 12.60 24.95 14.29
N ILE A 153 12.14 23.80 14.78
CA ILE A 153 12.49 22.49 14.21
C ILE A 153 11.94 22.37 12.77
N GLY A 154 10.72 22.85 12.54
CA GLY A 154 10.11 22.87 11.21
C GLY A 154 10.92 23.69 10.19
N ALA A 155 11.44 24.85 10.59
CA ALA A 155 12.28 25.67 9.73
C ALA A 155 13.61 24.98 9.34
N VAL A 156 14.24 24.25 10.27
CA VAL A 156 15.48 23.50 10.00
C VAL A 156 15.24 22.35 9.03
N ILE A 157 14.12 21.61 9.19
CA ILE A 157 13.75 20.53 8.26
C ILE A 157 13.47 21.08 6.86
N LEU A 158 12.75 22.22 6.77
CA LEU A 158 12.49 22.89 5.50
C LEU A 158 13.78 23.30 4.78
N LEU A 159 14.75 23.84 5.52
CA LEU A 159 16.07 24.18 5.00
C LEU A 159 16.82 22.95 4.47
N LEU A 160 16.75 21.82 5.19
CA LEU A 160 17.34 20.54 4.75
C LEU A 160 16.70 20.02 3.46
N ILE A 161 15.37 20.10 3.35
CA ILE A 161 14.65 19.68 2.13
C ILE A 161 15.06 20.54 0.94
N VAL A 162 15.18 21.86 1.12
CA VAL A 162 15.65 22.77 0.07
C VAL A 162 17.09 22.44 -0.33
N ALA A 163 17.99 22.18 0.63
CA ALA A 163 19.36 21.80 0.33
C ALA A 163 19.47 20.48 -0.46
N VAL A 164 18.65 19.47 -0.11
CA VAL A 164 18.56 18.21 -0.85
C VAL A 164 17.99 18.44 -2.25
N ALA A 165 16.94 19.24 -2.40
CA ALA A 165 16.35 19.54 -3.71
C ALA A 165 17.35 20.26 -4.64
N VAL A 166 18.14 21.20 -4.10
CA VAL A 166 19.22 21.87 -4.85
C VAL A 166 20.31 20.87 -5.22
N GLY A 167 20.70 19.97 -4.32
CA GLY A 167 21.69 18.93 -4.59
C GLY A 167 21.24 17.96 -5.69
N VAL A 168 19.99 17.50 -5.64
CA VAL A 168 19.40 16.63 -6.66
C VAL A 168 19.27 17.36 -8.00
N GLY A 169 18.82 18.62 -7.99
CA GLY A 169 18.75 19.45 -9.20
C GLY A 169 20.11 19.63 -9.88
N TRP A 170 21.16 19.88 -9.10
CA TRP A 170 22.53 19.95 -9.62
C TRP A 170 23.00 18.62 -10.19
N TYR A 171 22.71 17.51 -9.50
CA TYR A 171 23.09 16.17 -9.94
C TYR A 171 22.41 15.77 -11.26
N VAL A 172 21.11 16.02 -11.40
CA VAL A 172 20.35 15.77 -12.64
C VAL A 172 20.84 16.67 -13.78
N TRP A 173 21.12 17.95 -13.51
CA TRP A 173 21.66 18.87 -14.50
C TRP A 173 23.06 18.44 -14.98
N SER A 174 23.90 17.95 -14.06
CA SER A 174 25.21 17.36 -14.36
C SER A 174 25.10 16.13 -15.26
N GLN A 175 24.16 15.21 -15.01
CA GLN A 175 23.91 14.04 -15.84
C GLN A 175 23.37 14.42 -17.24
N SER A 176 22.53 15.45 -17.33
CA SER A 176 21.89 15.88 -18.59
C SER A 176 22.85 16.45 -19.63
N LYS A 177 24.04 16.92 -19.22
CA LYS A 177 25.06 17.40 -20.17
C LYS A 177 25.80 16.26 -20.90
N ASN A 178 25.69 15.03 -20.41
CA ASN A 178 26.37 13.85 -20.97
C ASN A 178 25.45 12.90 -21.73
N THR A 179 24.16 13.23 -21.89
CA THR A 179 23.19 12.33 -22.55
C THR A 179 22.39 13.06 -23.62
N THR A 180 22.52 12.56 -24.85
CA THR A 180 21.71 12.92 -26.02
C THR A 180 20.21 12.78 -25.70
N PRO A 181 19.34 13.72 -26.14
CA PRO A 181 17.92 13.70 -25.77
C PRO A 181 17.17 12.65 -26.60
N GLY A 182 16.59 11.65 -25.91
CA GLY A 182 15.75 10.63 -26.52
C GLY A 182 14.94 9.86 -25.49
N THR A 183 13.70 10.29 -25.30
CA THR A 183 12.54 9.53 -24.77
C THR A 183 12.58 9.13 -23.30
N ALA A 184 11.77 9.85 -22.50
CA ALA A 184 11.46 9.52 -21.11
C ALA A 184 10.58 8.27 -21.02
N ALA A 185 11.18 7.15 -20.58
CA ALA A 185 10.48 6.03 -19.97
C ALA A 185 10.52 6.19 -18.44
N ALA A 186 9.40 5.90 -17.78
CA ALA A 186 9.23 5.95 -16.33
C ALA A 186 10.30 5.11 -15.60
N PRO A 187 10.68 5.43 -14.35
CA PRO A 187 11.71 4.68 -13.66
C PRO A 187 11.14 3.31 -13.27
N ALA A 188 11.49 2.28 -14.04
CA ALA A 188 11.59 0.94 -13.50
C ALA A 188 12.50 1.03 -12.28
N THR A 189 12.04 0.51 -11.14
CA THR A 189 12.82 0.43 -9.90
C THR A 189 14.04 -0.47 -10.19
N ALA A 190 15.09 0.11 -10.75
CA ALA A 190 16.31 -0.57 -11.09
C ALA A 190 16.96 -0.99 -9.77
N VAL A 191 16.74 -2.24 -9.38
CA VAL A 191 17.43 -2.85 -8.26
C VAL A 191 18.92 -2.78 -8.61
N ALA A 192 19.69 -2.10 -7.76
CA ALA A 192 21.13 -1.95 -7.97
C ALA A 192 21.75 -3.34 -8.14
N ALA A 193 22.47 -3.55 -9.24
CA ALA A 193 23.03 -4.86 -9.60
C ALA A 193 23.92 -5.48 -8.50
N SER A 194 24.39 -4.67 -7.55
CA SER A 194 25.19 -5.07 -6.39
C SER A 194 24.46 -5.91 -5.36
N GLU A 195 23.13 -5.99 -5.37
CA GLU A 195 22.33 -6.80 -4.42
C GLU A 195 21.85 -8.15 -5.00
N LEU A 196 22.18 -8.47 -6.25
CA LEU A 196 21.73 -9.69 -6.90
C LEU A 196 22.73 -10.83 -6.65
N GLU A 197 22.25 -11.97 -6.17
CA GLU A 197 23.07 -13.18 -6.10
C GLU A 197 23.26 -13.72 -7.52
N THR A 198 24.51 -14.02 -7.90
CA THR A 198 24.77 -14.63 -9.21
C THR A 198 24.32 -16.09 -9.15
N SER A 199 23.50 -16.51 -10.11
CA SER A 199 22.99 -17.88 -10.18
C SER A 199 23.84 -18.72 -11.13
N ASP A 200 24.27 -19.90 -10.69
CA ASP A 200 24.98 -20.90 -11.50
C ASP A 200 24.06 -21.69 -12.47
N TRP A 201 22.98 -21.06 -12.95
CA TRP A 201 22.06 -21.73 -13.86
C TRP A 201 22.70 -21.96 -15.22
N ASP A 202 22.71 -23.20 -15.68
CA ASP A 202 23.38 -23.65 -16.91
C ASP A 202 22.45 -23.71 -18.14
N GLY A 203 21.14 -23.48 -17.96
CA GLY A 203 20.16 -23.58 -19.03
C GLY A 203 19.74 -25.01 -19.40
N SER A 204 20.19 -26.04 -18.66
CA SER A 204 19.82 -27.44 -18.93
C SER A 204 18.46 -27.83 -18.36
N LYS A 205 18.02 -27.13 -17.30
CA LYS A 205 16.74 -27.36 -16.60
C LYS A 205 15.97 -26.05 -16.45
N PRO A 206 14.64 -26.09 -16.24
CA PRO A 206 13.85 -24.90 -15.92
C PRO A 206 14.39 -24.15 -14.70
N LEU A 207 14.53 -22.84 -14.80
CA LEU A 207 14.87 -21.96 -13.68
C LEU A 207 13.59 -21.54 -12.96
N MET A 208 13.51 -21.85 -11.67
CA MET A 208 12.45 -21.35 -10.79
C MET A 208 13.03 -20.38 -9.76
N CYS A 209 12.53 -19.15 -9.76
CA CYS A 209 12.89 -18.13 -8.79
C CYS A 209 11.70 -17.81 -7.88
N MET A 210 11.90 -17.90 -6.57
CA MET A 210 10.88 -17.64 -5.54
C MET A 210 11.49 -16.80 -4.41
N ASN A 211 10.99 -15.58 -4.20
CA ASN A 211 11.44 -14.67 -3.13
C ASN A 211 12.98 -14.48 -3.04
N LYS A 212 13.67 -14.55 -4.18
CA LYS A 212 15.11 -14.35 -4.28
C LYS A 212 15.42 -13.26 -5.29
N LYS A 213 16.60 -12.65 -5.14
CA LYS A 213 17.19 -11.68 -6.04
C LYS A 213 18.31 -12.38 -6.82
N LEU A 214 18.11 -12.69 -8.10
CA LEU A 214 19.05 -13.48 -8.91
C LEU A 214 19.53 -12.72 -10.15
N LEU A 215 20.79 -12.92 -10.50
CA LEU A 215 21.40 -12.46 -11.74
C LEU A 215 21.95 -13.65 -12.53
N VAL A 216 21.53 -13.77 -13.78
CA VAL A 216 21.99 -14.78 -14.73
C VAL A 216 22.63 -14.06 -15.91
N LYS A 217 23.83 -14.48 -16.31
CA LYS A 217 24.55 -13.85 -17.43
C LYS A 217 25.00 -14.85 -18.47
N GLY A 218 24.82 -14.54 -19.75
CA GLY A 218 25.45 -15.25 -20.88
C GLY A 218 24.98 -16.70 -21.08
N VAL A 219 23.87 -17.11 -20.46
CA VAL A 219 23.39 -18.50 -20.52
C VAL A 219 22.65 -18.75 -21.82
N THR A 220 22.99 -19.87 -22.49
CA THR A 220 22.22 -20.41 -23.61
C THR A 220 21.42 -21.61 -23.14
N ALA A 221 20.10 -21.45 -23.00
CA ALA A 221 19.20 -22.46 -22.47
C ALA A 221 18.32 -23.05 -23.57
N LYS A 222 18.22 -24.39 -23.61
CA LYS A 222 17.28 -25.09 -24.49
C LYS A 222 16.48 -26.10 -23.67
N VAL A 223 15.24 -25.73 -23.33
CA VAL A 223 14.47 -26.41 -22.29
C VAL A 223 13.13 -26.89 -22.84
N THR A 224 12.73 -28.10 -22.44
CA THR A 224 11.37 -28.59 -22.67
C THR A 224 10.43 -28.00 -21.61
N GLY A 225 9.37 -27.31 -22.03
CA GLY A 225 8.40 -26.65 -21.15
C GLY A 225 8.63 -25.15 -21.00
N THR A 226 8.41 -24.63 -19.79
CA THR A 226 8.69 -23.24 -19.43
C THR A 226 10.15 -23.11 -18.97
N ALA A 227 10.95 -22.23 -19.59
CA ALA A 227 12.37 -22.13 -19.27
C ALA A 227 12.64 -21.32 -18.00
N VAL A 228 11.99 -20.17 -17.82
CA VAL A 228 12.15 -19.31 -16.63
C VAL A 228 10.79 -19.01 -16.02
N SER A 229 10.63 -19.32 -14.74
CA SER A 229 9.44 -19.02 -13.95
C SER A 229 9.81 -18.20 -12.71
N GLY A 230 9.44 -16.92 -12.72
CA GLY A 230 9.51 -16.06 -11.53
C GLY A 230 8.19 -16.07 -10.78
N MET A 231 8.23 -16.34 -9.48
CA MET A 231 7.04 -16.37 -8.62
C MET A 231 7.24 -15.56 -7.34
N ALA A 232 6.13 -15.17 -6.71
CA ALA A 232 6.12 -14.38 -5.48
C ALA A 232 6.94 -13.08 -5.65
N GLY A 233 7.67 -12.62 -4.63
CA GLY A 233 8.50 -11.40 -4.73
C GLY A 233 9.87 -11.62 -5.37
N CYS A 234 10.00 -12.57 -6.30
CA CYS A 234 11.27 -12.81 -7.01
C CYS A 234 11.69 -11.57 -7.82
N VAL A 235 12.99 -11.23 -7.78
CA VAL A 235 13.61 -10.27 -8.68
C VAL A 235 14.70 -11.00 -9.47
N LEU A 236 14.54 -11.13 -10.79
CA LEU A 236 15.49 -11.85 -11.64
C LEU A 236 15.97 -10.95 -12.78
N VAL A 237 17.28 -10.87 -12.98
CA VAL A 237 17.89 -10.17 -14.11
C VAL A 237 18.58 -11.19 -15.01
N LEU A 238 18.21 -11.19 -16.29
CA LEU A 238 18.80 -12.01 -17.35
C LEU A 238 19.63 -11.10 -18.26
N GLU A 239 20.97 -11.22 -18.24
CA GLU A 239 21.86 -10.43 -19.09
C GLU A 239 22.45 -11.31 -20.21
N ASP A 240 22.25 -10.91 -21.46
CA ASP A 240 22.77 -11.59 -22.66
C ASP A 240 22.43 -13.09 -22.74
N CYS A 241 21.23 -13.46 -22.27
CA CYS A 241 20.76 -14.84 -22.28
C CYS A 241 20.06 -15.22 -23.60
N ASN A 242 20.36 -16.40 -24.12
CA ASN A 242 19.68 -16.99 -25.28
C ASN A 242 18.80 -18.16 -24.82
N ILE A 243 17.50 -17.96 -24.76
CA ILE A 243 16.52 -18.93 -24.24
C ILE A 243 15.66 -19.47 -25.37
N ASP A 244 15.63 -20.79 -25.55
CA ASP A 244 14.73 -21.51 -26.45
C ASP A 244 13.89 -22.51 -25.66
N ALA A 245 12.60 -22.19 -25.50
CA ALA A 245 11.65 -22.97 -24.72
C ALA A 245 10.58 -23.59 -25.61
N SER A 246 10.27 -24.87 -25.38
CA SER A 246 9.22 -25.56 -26.15
C SER A 246 7.80 -25.07 -25.82
N MET A 247 7.59 -24.35 -24.71
CA MET A 247 6.31 -23.72 -24.35
C MET A 247 6.47 -22.21 -24.13
N THR A 248 6.77 -21.79 -22.90
CA THR A 248 6.89 -20.37 -22.54
C THR A 248 8.34 -20.05 -22.18
N ALA A 249 8.95 -19.02 -22.78
CA ALA A 249 10.36 -18.75 -22.46
C ALA A 249 10.50 -18.13 -21.06
N VAL A 250 9.78 -17.03 -20.80
CA VAL A 250 9.77 -16.34 -19.52
C VAL A 250 8.35 -16.16 -19.04
N GLN A 251 8.07 -16.63 -17.82
CA GLN A 251 6.78 -16.49 -17.16
C GLN A 251 6.95 -15.83 -15.79
N THR A 252 6.04 -14.91 -15.45
CA THR A 252 5.91 -14.37 -14.10
C THR A 252 4.55 -14.68 -13.50
N THR A 253 4.54 -15.00 -12.20
CA THR A 253 3.33 -15.14 -11.39
C THR A 253 3.45 -14.38 -10.06
N GLY A 254 2.33 -13.88 -9.53
CA GLY A 254 2.34 -13.07 -8.30
C GLY A 254 3.10 -11.76 -8.51
N ASN A 255 3.84 -11.26 -7.53
CA ASN A 255 4.53 -9.97 -7.59
C ASN A 255 5.98 -10.08 -8.11
N ALA A 256 6.24 -10.99 -9.05
CA ALA A 256 7.60 -11.25 -9.52
C ALA A 256 8.03 -10.18 -10.52
N HIS A 257 9.30 -9.76 -10.47
CA HIS A 257 9.90 -8.77 -11.36
C HIS A 257 11.06 -9.43 -12.12
N ILE A 258 10.95 -9.52 -13.45
CA ILE A 258 12.02 -10.03 -14.30
C ILE A 258 12.48 -8.94 -15.25
N THR A 259 13.79 -8.68 -15.28
CA THR A 259 14.42 -7.76 -16.24
C THR A 259 15.28 -8.56 -17.22
N ILE A 260 15.06 -8.36 -18.52
CA ILE A 260 15.80 -9.00 -19.59
C ILE A 260 16.67 -7.93 -20.26
N LYS A 261 17.99 -8.10 -20.26
CA LYS A 261 18.95 -7.16 -20.83
C LYS A 261 19.70 -7.86 -21.97
N GLY A 262 19.29 -7.61 -23.20
CA GLY A 262 19.89 -8.24 -24.38
C GLY A 262 19.57 -9.74 -24.53
N GLY A 263 20.22 -10.39 -25.51
CA GLY A 263 20.01 -11.80 -25.82
C GLY A 263 18.81 -12.11 -26.72
N THR A 264 18.41 -13.38 -26.79
CA THR A 264 17.28 -13.86 -27.61
C THR A 264 16.34 -14.72 -26.79
N ILE A 265 15.05 -14.41 -26.79
CA ILE A 265 14.04 -15.11 -25.98
C ILE A 265 13.00 -15.73 -26.92
N LYS A 266 12.97 -17.07 -27.00
CA LYS A 266 12.07 -17.84 -27.88
C LYS A 266 11.17 -18.76 -27.10
N GLY A 267 9.87 -18.71 -27.41
CA GLY A 267 8.89 -19.62 -26.83
C GLY A 267 7.78 -19.96 -27.82
N LYS A 268 7.52 -21.25 -28.05
CA LYS A 268 6.51 -21.70 -29.03
C LYS A 268 5.08 -21.25 -28.71
N MET A 269 4.71 -21.24 -27.42
CA MET A 269 3.39 -20.78 -26.98
C MET A 269 3.38 -19.28 -26.67
N ALA A 270 4.41 -18.82 -25.96
CA ALA A 270 4.65 -17.42 -25.66
C ALA A 270 6.14 -17.20 -25.39
N ALA A 271 6.74 -16.17 -25.93
CA ALA A 271 8.09 -15.76 -25.50
C ALA A 271 8.02 -15.18 -24.08
N LEU A 272 7.07 -14.27 -23.83
CA LEU A 272 6.88 -13.63 -22.54
C LEU A 272 5.44 -13.82 -22.06
N ASN A 273 5.24 -14.21 -20.81
CA ASN A 273 3.92 -14.34 -20.19
C ASN A 273 3.91 -13.74 -18.77
N ALA A 274 3.36 -12.54 -18.65
CA ALA A 274 3.21 -11.88 -17.36
C ALA A 274 1.82 -12.14 -16.78
N ASN A 275 1.74 -12.93 -15.70
CA ASN A 275 0.50 -13.25 -14.99
C ASN A 275 0.54 -12.71 -13.55
N GLY A 276 0.27 -11.41 -13.41
CA GLY A 276 0.33 -10.70 -12.14
C GLY A 276 1.67 -10.05 -11.82
N GLY A 277 2.76 -10.51 -12.44
CA GLY A 277 4.11 -9.95 -12.27
C GLY A 277 4.51 -8.96 -13.36
N THR A 278 5.73 -8.44 -13.26
CA THR A 278 6.31 -7.48 -14.21
C THR A 278 7.44 -8.14 -14.99
N ILE A 279 7.45 -7.96 -16.32
CA ILE A 279 8.60 -8.29 -17.19
C ILE A 279 9.06 -7.01 -17.89
N VAL A 280 10.30 -6.62 -17.68
CA VAL A 280 10.92 -5.46 -18.34
C VAL A 280 11.95 -5.96 -19.34
N VAL A 281 11.85 -5.54 -20.59
CA VAL A 281 12.82 -5.84 -21.64
C VAL A 281 13.63 -4.57 -21.93
N GLU A 282 14.93 -4.68 -21.71
CA GLU A 282 15.92 -3.62 -21.88
C GLU A 282 17.05 -4.09 -22.82
N GLY A 283 17.83 -3.15 -23.35
CA GLY A 283 19.07 -3.48 -24.06
C GLY A 283 18.91 -4.24 -25.38
N GLY A 284 17.74 -4.15 -26.03
CA GLY A 284 17.53 -4.68 -27.39
C GLY A 284 17.42 -6.21 -27.46
N ALA A 285 16.94 -6.88 -26.41
CA ALA A 285 16.70 -8.31 -26.46
C ALA A 285 15.72 -8.69 -27.60
N LYS A 286 16.03 -9.74 -28.36
CA LYS A 286 15.19 -10.21 -29.46
C LYS A 286 14.12 -11.16 -28.93
N ILE A 287 12.86 -10.75 -29.02
CA ILE A 287 11.71 -11.55 -28.59
C ILE A 287 11.11 -12.29 -29.80
N ASP A 288 11.22 -13.61 -29.82
CA ASP A 288 10.72 -14.47 -30.91
C ASP A 288 9.58 -15.37 -30.39
N GLY A 289 8.38 -14.82 -30.42
CA GLY A 289 7.17 -15.50 -29.98
C GLY A 289 6.10 -14.54 -29.47
N LYS A 290 4.97 -15.10 -29.03
CA LYS A 290 3.85 -14.29 -28.52
C LYS A 290 4.18 -13.65 -27.17
N VAL A 291 3.80 -12.40 -26.98
CA VAL A 291 3.86 -11.71 -25.69
C VAL A 291 2.45 -11.69 -25.09
N LYS A 292 2.28 -12.19 -23.87
CA LYS A 292 0.98 -12.32 -23.19
C LYS A 292 0.99 -11.60 -21.85
N LYS A 293 -0.04 -10.79 -21.63
CA LYS A 293 -0.35 -10.13 -20.35
C LYS A 293 -1.65 -10.72 -19.81
N VAL A 294 -1.64 -11.18 -18.57
CA VAL A 294 -2.81 -11.78 -17.90
C VAL A 294 -2.96 -11.13 -16.53
N GLY A 295 -4.21 -10.81 -16.17
CA GLY A 295 -4.53 -10.18 -14.88
C GLY A 295 -3.84 -8.83 -14.72
N THR A 296 -3.14 -8.64 -13.61
CA THR A 296 -2.38 -7.42 -13.28
C THR A 296 -0.96 -7.42 -13.85
N GLY A 297 -0.62 -8.39 -14.71
CA GLY A 297 0.73 -8.52 -15.25
C GLY A 297 1.12 -7.41 -16.23
N THR A 298 2.35 -6.92 -16.12
CA THR A 298 2.91 -5.85 -16.95
C THR A 298 4.10 -6.36 -17.78
N ILE A 299 4.20 -5.86 -19.02
CA ILE A 299 5.36 -6.11 -19.90
C ILE A 299 5.75 -4.80 -20.55
N GLU A 300 7.01 -4.42 -20.42
CA GLU A 300 7.59 -3.16 -20.90
C GLU A 300 8.77 -3.45 -21.85
N GLY A 301 8.95 -2.61 -22.88
CA GLY A 301 10.10 -2.68 -23.80
C GLY A 301 10.13 -3.87 -24.78
N ALA A 302 9.08 -4.70 -24.81
CA ALA A 302 8.94 -5.78 -25.78
C ALA A 302 8.19 -5.28 -27.03
N GLU A 303 8.90 -4.60 -27.93
CA GLU A 303 8.44 -4.22 -29.28
C GLU A 303 9.11 -5.06 -30.37
#